data_AF-A0A7C3YRB9-F1
#
_entry.id   AF-A0A7C3YRB9-F1
#
_cell.length_a   1.000
_cell.length_b   1.000
_cell.length_c   1.000
_cell.angle_alpha   90.00
_cell.angle_beta   90.00
_cell.angle_gamma   90.00
#
_symmetry.space_group_name_H-M   'P 1'
#
loop_
_entity.id
_entity.type
_entity.pdbx_description
1 polymer ?
#
loop_
_entity_poly.entity_id
_entity_poly.type
_entity_poly.pdbx_seq_one_letter_code
_entity_poly.pdbx_strand_id
1 'polypeptide(L)'
;MWLIKAEEETDPNYGKPPEARSMQELINTAVIILDKHAGPTSHQITKWVKEIFQVAKAGHAGTLDPAVTGVLPVALGNAVKAMPVLSGLDKEYVGVMHLHHDIDVETLRKVIAEKF
;
A
#
# COMPACT_ATOMS: atom_id res chain seq x y z
N MET A 1 24.86 -0.48 5.38
CA MET A 1 25.77 -1.47 6.00
C MET A 1 25.27 -1.73 7.42
N TRP A 2 25.06 -2.98 7.81
CA TRP A 2 24.64 -3.29 9.18
C TRP A 2 25.82 -3.15 10.14
N LEU A 3 25.57 -2.68 11.36
CA LEU A 3 26.53 -2.74 12.46
C LEU A 3 26.29 -4.03 13.23
N ILE A 4 27.25 -4.96 13.18
CA ILE A 4 27.14 -6.27 13.84
C ILE A 4 27.51 -6.09 15.32
N LYS A 5 26.54 -6.29 16.21
CA LYS A 5 26.74 -6.22 17.67
C LYS A 5 27.34 -7.52 18.24
N ALA A 6 26.93 -8.66 17.69
CA ALA A 6 27.39 -10.00 18.04
C ALA A 6 27.19 -10.93 16.85
N GLU A 7 28.08 -11.91 16.70
CA GLU A 7 27.96 -12.98 15.70
C GLU A 7 27.22 -14.16 16.34
N GLU A 8 26.04 -14.47 15.83
CA GLU A 8 25.13 -15.50 16.36
C GLU A 8 24.48 -16.23 15.18
N GLU A 9 24.04 -17.47 15.42
CA GLU A 9 23.36 -18.29 14.41
C GLU A 9 21.88 -18.48 14.77
N THR A 10 21.04 -18.71 13.76
CA THR A 10 19.61 -19.04 13.95
C THR A 10 19.40 -20.55 13.87
N ASP A 11 18.62 -21.11 14.79
CA ASP A 11 18.28 -22.53 14.75
C ASP A 11 17.33 -22.82 13.57
N PRO A 12 17.74 -23.64 12.58
CA PRO A 12 16.95 -23.89 11.39
C PRO A 12 15.66 -24.68 11.66
N ASN A 13 15.47 -25.24 12.85
CA ASN A 13 14.25 -25.95 13.24
C ASN A 13 13.07 -25.01 13.52
N TYR A 14 13.32 -23.71 13.69
CA TYR A 14 12.28 -22.74 14.04
C TYR A 14 12.09 -21.67 12.97
N GLY A 15 10.82 -21.45 12.62
CA GLY A 15 10.47 -20.50 11.58
C GLY A 15 11.01 -20.92 10.21
N LYS A 16 10.99 -19.98 9.27
CA LYS A 16 11.55 -20.14 7.93
C LYS A 16 11.65 -18.78 7.25
N PRO A 17 12.65 -18.57 6.37
CA PRO A 17 12.74 -17.35 5.61
C PRO A 17 11.51 -17.19 4.68
N PRO A 18 11.13 -15.95 4.29
CA PRO A 18 9.94 -15.70 3.48
C PRO A 18 9.83 -16.57 2.22
N GLU A 19 10.94 -16.78 1.51
CA GLU A 19 11.05 -17.56 0.28
C GLU A 19 10.82 -19.07 0.48
N ALA A 20 10.96 -19.59 1.70
CA ALA A 20 10.73 -21.00 2.02
C ALA A 20 9.32 -21.26 2.56
N ARG A 21 8.47 -20.23 2.67
CA ARG A 21 7.09 -20.37 3.14
C ARG A 21 6.24 -21.12 2.13
N SER A 22 5.36 -21.98 2.62
CA SER A 22 4.29 -22.56 1.81
C SER A 22 3.37 -21.47 1.27
N MET A 23 2.63 -21.78 0.21
CA MET A 23 1.66 -20.84 -0.37
C MET A 23 0.65 -20.33 0.67
N GLN A 24 0.20 -21.19 1.58
CA GLN A 24 -0.75 -20.80 2.62
C GLN A 24 -0.14 -19.80 3.62
N GLU A 25 1.11 -20.02 4.02
CA GLU A 25 1.85 -19.11 4.91
C GLU A 25 2.13 -17.77 4.22
N LEU A 26 2.48 -17.79 2.92
CA LEU A 26 2.65 -16.60 2.11
C LEU A 26 1.35 -15.80 2.04
N ILE A 27 0.23 -16.42 1.67
CA ILE A 27 -1.09 -15.76 1.62
C ILE A 27 -1.43 -15.14 2.98
N ASN A 28 -1.22 -15.86 4.08
CA ASN A 28 -1.52 -15.35 5.43
C ASN A 28 -0.59 -14.19 5.86
N THR A 29 0.52 -13.98 5.17
CA THR A 29 1.50 -12.91 5.46
C THR A 29 1.73 -11.96 4.29
N ALA A 30 0.83 -11.95 3.31
CA ALA A 30 0.98 -11.19 2.07
C ALA A 30 0.49 -9.75 2.18
N VAL A 31 1.18 -8.86 1.46
CA VAL A 31 0.68 -7.54 1.06
C VAL A 31 0.64 -7.52 -0.47
N ILE A 32 -0.55 -7.31 -1.02
CA ILE A 32 -0.79 -7.23 -2.46
C ILE A 32 -0.75 -5.75 -2.86
N ILE A 33 0.11 -5.42 -3.81
CA ILE A 33 0.17 -4.08 -4.39
C ILE A 33 -0.78 -4.05 -5.58
N LEU A 34 -1.99 -3.53 -5.36
CA LEU A 34 -3.07 -3.57 -6.34
C LEU A 34 -3.16 -2.23 -7.07
N ASP A 35 -3.25 -2.25 -8.40
CA ASP A 35 -3.59 -1.06 -9.19
C ASP A 35 -5.11 -0.88 -9.21
N LYS A 36 -5.62 -0.09 -8.26
CA LYS A 36 -7.05 0.16 -8.11
C LYS A 36 -7.58 0.86 -9.36
N HIS A 37 -8.63 0.32 -9.95
CA HIS A 37 -9.37 1.00 -11.02
C HIS A 37 -10.40 1.98 -10.47
N ALA A 38 -10.83 2.91 -11.34
CA ALA A 38 -11.88 3.87 -11.02
C ALA A 38 -13.25 3.18 -11.01
N GLY A 39 -14.13 3.61 -10.11
CA GLY A 39 -15.47 3.03 -9.93
C GLY A 39 -15.70 2.55 -8.49
N PRO A 40 -15.07 1.45 -8.05
CA PRO A 40 -15.27 0.93 -6.70
C PRO A 40 -14.54 1.74 -5.63
N THR A 41 -15.04 1.66 -4.41
CA THR A 41 -14.34 2.11 -3.20
C THR A 41 -13.15 1.17 -2.89
N SER A 42 -12.16 1.68 -2.17
CA SER A 42 -11.05 0.87 -1.65
C SER A 42 -11.52 -0.28 -0.75
N HIS A 43 -12.60 -0.08 0.01
CA HIS A 43 -13.22 -1.12 0.83
C HIS A 43 -13.86 -2.24 0.00
N GLN A 44 -14.53 -1.93 -1.13
CA GLN A 44 -15.08 -2.94 -2.04
C GLN A 44 -13.97 -3.80 -2.64
N ILE A 45 -12.89 -3.17 -3.14
CA ILE A 45 -11.71 -3.89 -3.65
C ILE A 45 -11.15 -4.84 -2.58
N THR A 46 -10.97 -4.34 -1.35
CA THR A 46 -10.44 -5.15 -0.24
C THR A 46 -11.35 -6.33 0.11
N LYS A 47 -12.67 -6.14 0.03
CA LYS A 47 -13.64 -7.23 0.20
C LYS A 47 -13.49 -8.29 -0.89
N TRP A 48 -13.37 -7.89 -2.15
CA TRP A 48 -13.18 -8.85 -3.25
C TRP A 48 -11.86 -9.61 -3.13
N VAL A 49 -10.76 -8.92 -2.78
CA VAL A 49 -9.47 -9.58 -2.53
C VAL A 49 -9.59 -10.60 -1.39
N LYS A 50 -10.26 -10.24 -0.30
CA LYS A 50 -10.52 -11.16 0.82
C LYS A 50 -11.27 -12.42 0.36
N GLU A 51 -12.29 -12.26 -0.48
CA GLU A 51 -13.11 -13.34 -1.02
C GLU A 51 -12.34 -14.23 -2.00
N ILE A 52 -11.55 -13.65 -2.90
CA ILE A 52 -10.70 -14.37 -3.87
C ILE A 52 -9.70 -15.29 -3.15
N PHE A 53 -9.03 -14.78 -2.11
CA PHE A 53 -8.04 -15.55 -1.35
C PHE A 53 -8.65 -16.36 -0.18
N GLN A 54 -9.97 -16.26 0.03
CA GLN A 54 -10.70 -16.95 1.09
C GLN A 54 -10.09 -16.77 2.50
N VAL A 55 -9.57 -15.57 2.77
CA VAL A 55 -8.92 -15.27 4.07
C VAL A 55 -9.90 -14.68 5.07
N ALA A 56 -9.70 -14.96 6.36
CA ALA A 56 -10.57 -14.42 7.42
C ALA A 56 -10.48 -12.89 7.56
N LYS A 57 -9.30 -12.31 7.27
CA LYS A 57 -9.01 -10.89 7.45
C LYS A 57 -8.26 -10.33 6.23
N ALA A 58 -8.67 -9.16 5.78
CA ALA A 58 -7.92 -8.32 4.85
C ALA A 58 -8.09 -6.86 5.25
N GLY A 59 -7.14 -6.01 4.87
CA GLY A 59 -7.20 -4.56 5.11
C GLY A 59 -6.28 -3.83 4.14
N HIS A 60 -6.66 -2.62 3.74
CA HIS A 60 -5.85 -1.79 2.85
C HIS A 60 -5.18 -0.65 3.60
N ALA A 61 -4.09 -0.13 3.05
CA ALA A 61 -3.39 1.06 3.56
C ALA A 61 -3.73 2.28 2.69
N GLY A 62 -4.34 3.29 3.31
CA GLY A 62 -4.85 4.48 2.62
C GLY A 62 -6.18 4.21 1.90
N THR A 63 -7.05 5.21 1.89
CA THR A 63 -8.34 5.15 1.19
C THR A 63 -8.26 6.01 -0.05
N LEU A 64 -8.33 5.37 -1.21
CA LEU A 64 -8.53 6.05 -2.48
C LEU A 64 -10.03 6.19 -2.76
N ASP A 65 -10.42 7.40 -3.15
CA ASP A 65 -11.79 7.71 -3.57
C ASP A 65 -12.22 6.86 -4.78
N PRO A 66 -13.54 6.70 -5.03
CA PRO A 66 -14.05 5.92 -6.15
C PRO A 66 -13.42 6.28 -7.50
N ALA A 67 -13.26 7.57 -7.79
CA ALA A 67 -12.71 8.05 -9.06
C ALA A 67 -11.18 7.93 -9.16
N VAL A 68 -10.47 7.70 -8.05
CA VAL A 68 -9.01 7.67 -8.01
C VAL A 68 -8.50 6.27 -8.36
N THR A 69 -7.48 6.21 -9.21
CA THR A 69 -6.78 4.97 -9.59
C THR A 69 -5.41 4.86 -8.90
N GLY A 70 -4.74 3.73 -9.08
CA GLY A 70 -3.34 3.57 -8.70
C GLY A 70 -3.13 2.70 -7.47
N VAL A 71 -2.00 2.91 -6.81
CA VAL A 71 -1.44 1.98 -5.83
C VAL A 71 -2.30 1.87 -4.57
N LEU A 72 -2.91 0.71 -4.36
CA LEU A 72 -3.64 0.33 -3.15
C LEU A 72 -3.01 -0.93 -2.53
N PRO A 73 -2.16 -0.78 -1.50
CA PRO A 73 -1.65 -1.92 -0.75
C PRO A 73 -2.78 -2.61 0.03
N VAL A 74 -2.97 -3.90 -0.18
CA VAL A 74 -3.97 -4.74 0.51
C VAL A 74 -3.27 -5.88 1.23
N ALA A 75 -3.28 -5.85 2.56
CA ALA A 75 -2.74 -6.92 3.39
C ALA A 75 -3.76 -8.02 3.69
N LEU A 76 -3.26 -9.24 3.77
CA LEU A 76 -4.03 -10.45 4.08
C LEU A 76 -3.63 -11.04 5.43
N GLY A 77 -4.58 -11.63 6.15
CA GLY A 77 -4.33 -12.39 7.36
C GLY A 77 -3.53 -11.61 8.41
N ASN A 78 -2.38 -12.17 8.80
CA ASN A 78 -1.47 -11.59 9.79
C ASN A 78 -0.78 -10.31 9.29
N ALA A 79 -0.62 -10.12 7.98
CA ALA A 79 0.02 -8.93 7.43
C ALA A 79 -0.80 -7.64 7.68
N VAL A 80 -2.09 -7.76 8.00
CA VAL A 80 -2.93 -6.59 8.34
C VAL A 80 -2.37 -5.79 9.53
N LYS A 81 -1.56 -6.43 10.39
CA LYS A 81 -0.85 -5.77 11.49
C LYS A 81 0.14 -4.70 11.01
N ALA A 82 0.61 -4.76 9.77
CA ALA A 82 1.52 -3.77 9.18
C ALA A 82 0.80 -2.53 8.60
N MET A 83 -0.54 -2.55 8.48
CA MET A 83 -1.29 -1.45 7.85
C MET A 83 -1.14 -0.09 8.53
N PRO A 84 -1.05 0.02 9.87
CA PRO A 84 -0.80 1.32 10.51
C PRO A 84 0.51 1.96 10.04
N VAL A 85 1.56 1.16 9.84
CA VAL A 85 2.86 1.63 9.34
C VAL A 85 2.73 2.13 7.91
N LEU A 86 2.16 1.32 7.01
CA LEU A 86 2.02 1.69 5.59
C LEU A 86 1.12 2.93 5.37
N SER A 87 0.11 3.09 6.23
CA SER A 87 -0.80 4.23 6.15
C SER A 87 -0.11 5.54 6.56
N GLY A 88 0.88 5.48 7.44
CA GLY A 88 1.67 6.63 7.88
C GLY A 88 2.84 7.01 6.97
N LEU A 89 3.10 6.26 5.89
CA LEU A 89 4.13 6.60 4.92
C LEU A 89 3.67 7.74 3.99
N ASP A 90 4.64 8.47 3.46
CA ASP A 90 4.42 9.47 2.42
C ASP A 90 3.72 8.85 1.20
N LYS A 91 2.98 9.70 0.49
CA LYS A 91 2.17 9.33 -0.68
C LYS A 91 2.44 10.34 -1.79
N GLU A 92 2.54 9.84 -3.01
CA GLU A 92 2.68 10.67 -4.20
C GLU A 92 1.47 10.45 -5.11
N TYR A 93 1.00 11.53 -5.75
CA TYR A 93 -0.13 11.51 -6.66
C TYR A 93 0.19 12.29 -7.92
N VAL A 94 -0.33 11.81 -9.04
CA VAL A 94 -0.42 12.58 -10.28
C VAL A 94 -1.88 12.95 -10.48
N GLY A 95 -2.14 14.25 -10.65
CA GLY A 95 -3.49 14.78 -10.75
C GLY A 95 -3.63 15.76 -11.91
N VAL A 96 -4.87 15.89 -12.39
CA VAL A 96 -5.26 16.93 -13.35
C VAL A 96 -6.10 17.96 -12.59
N MET A 97 -5.65 19.20 -12.61
CA MET A 97 -6.36 20.33 -12.01
C MET A 97 -7.04 21.15 -13.12
N HIS A 98 -8.29 21.54 -12.89
CA HIS A 98 -9.04 22.44 -13.77
C HIS A 98 -9.26 23.78 -13.07
N LEU A 99 -8.81 24.88 -13.69
CA LEU A 99 -8.98 26.23 -13.17
C LEU A 99 -10.31 26.82 -13.64
N HIS A 100 -10.93 27.68 -12.83
CA HIS A 100 -12.22 28.31 -13.19
C HIS A 100 -12.09 29.47 -14.21
N HIS A 101 -10.87 29.92 -14.48
CA HIS A 101 -10.54 30.93 -15.48
C HIS A 101 -9.07 30.77 -15.90
N ASP A 102 -8.68 31.44 -16.99
CA ASP A 102 -7.32 31.40 -17.50
C ASP A 102 -6.34 32.11 -16.55
N ILE A 103 -5.24 31.43 -16.25
CA ILE A 103 -4.13 31.93 -15.45
C ILE A 103 -2.85 31.66 -16.21
N ASP A 104 -1.92 32.62 -16.19
CA ASP A 104 -0.61 32.43 -16.81
C ASP A 104 0.22 31.37 -16.06
N VAL A 105 0.99 30.60 -16.82
CA VAL A 105 1.72 29.45 -16.28
C VAL A 105 2.82 29.88 -15.29
N GLU A 106 3.36 31.09 -15.44
CA GLU A 106 4.42 31.58 -14.55
C GLU A 106 3.88 31.88 -13.15
N THR A 107 2.76 32.59 -13.06
CA THR A 107 2.01 32.80 -11.82
C THR A 107 1.61 31.47 -11.19
N LEU A 108 1.10 30.52 -11.99
CA LEU A 108 0.71 29.20 -11.47
C LEU A 108 1.91 28.46 -10.84
N ARG A 109 3.05 28.42 -11.52
CA ARG A 109 4.27 27.76 -11.01
C ARG A 109 4.78 28.42 -9.75
N LYS A 110 4.77 29.75 -9.69
CA LYS A 110 5.18 30.50 -8.50
C LYS A 110 4.31 30.14 -7.30
N VAL A 111 2.98 30.13 -7.47
CA VAL A 111 2.06 29.79 -6.39
C VAL A 111 2.22 28.35 -5.92
N ILE A 112 2.42 27.40 -6.85
CA ILE A 112 2.66 26.00 -6.49
C ILE A 112 3.94 25.89 -5.66
N ALA A 113 5.05 26.49 -6.09
CA ALA A 113 6.34 26.41 -5.40
C ALA A 113 6.36 27.12 -4.02
N GLU A 114 5.47 28.09 -3.79
CA GLU A 114 5.35 28.77 -2.49
C GLU A 114 4.46 28.00 -1.51
N LYS A 115 3.51 27.19 -2.00
CA LYS A 115 2.48 26.55 -1.17
C LYS A 115 2.64 25.04 -0.99
N PHE A 116 3.38 24.39 -1.87
CA PHE A 116 3.67 22.94 -1.87
C PHE A 116 5.19 22.74 -1.90
#